data_AF-A0A5B7Y9F3-F1
#
_entry.id   AF-A0A5B7Y9F3-F1
#
_cell.length_a   1.000
_cell.length_b   1.000
_cell.length_c   1.000
_cell.angle_alpha   90.00
_cell.angle_beta   90.00
_cell.angle_gamma   90.00
#
_symmetry.space_group_name_H-M   'P 1'
#
loop_
_entity.id
_entity.type
_entity.pdbx_description
1 polymer ?
#
loop_
_entity_poly.entity_id
_entity_poly.type
_entity_poly.pdbx_seq_one_letter_code
_entity_poly.pdbx_strand_id
1 'polypeptide(L)'
;MIAFSIIGILVFILIYFVIRSQTLQREMTQSRQAAKVSNKRLKDAYSSLVMVCTDLQNVYVDRVESAYKKRLISAEDYAVQSFIMKHFAQIVLDCFEKHRTVEEALKTAVRTAPEVTEQGVRDVMKKQPSHIRMAWVKNTPDGFMQACAQLTKQPLQAQTEPEKTASQN
;
A
#
# COMPACT_ATOMS: atom_id res chain seq x y z
N MET A 1 -21.31 -23.55 -66.66
CA MET A 1 -21.89 -23.82 -65.33
C MET A 1 -20.86 -23.79 -64.20
N ILE A 2 -19.68 -24.41 -64.35
CA ILE A 2 -18.62 -24.43 -63.32
C ILE A 2 -18.12 -23.02 -62.95
N ALA A 3 -17.85 -22.15 -63.95
CA ALA A 3 -17.36 -20.79 -63.70
C ALA A 3 -18.34 -19.93 -62.86
N PHE A 4 -19.65 -20.03 -63.12
CA PHE A 4 -20.67 -19.31 -62.33
C PHE A 4 -20.75 -19.81 -60.88
N SER A 5 -20.52 -21.10 -60.64
CA SER A 5 -20.45 -21.67 -59.28
C SER A 5 -19.24 -21.15 -58.50
N ILE A 6 -18.07 -21.09 -59.14
CA ILE A 6 -16.83 -20.55 -58.54
C ILE A 6 -16.99 -19.08 -58.17
N ILE A 7 -17.63 -18.28 -59.05
CA ILE A 7 -17.92 -16.87 -58.79
C ILE A 7 -18.84 -16.72 -57.57
N GLY A 8 -19.89 -17.54 -57.46
CA GLY A 8 -20.78 -17.52 -56.30
C GLY A 8 -20.05 -17.80 -54.98
N ILE A 9 -19.17 -18.79 -54.97
CA ILE A 9 -18.37 -19.14 -53.78
C ILE A 9 -17.41 -18.00 -53.41
N LEU A 10 -16.74 -17.40 -54.39
CA LEU A 10 -15.85 -16.24 -54.15
C LEU A 10 -16.60 -15.07 -53.52
N VAL A 11 -17.81 -14.77 -53.99
CA VAL A 11 -18.65 -13.71 -53.41
C VAL A 11 -19.02 -14.02 -51.96
N PHE A 12 -19.39 -15.27 -51.65
CA PHE A 12 -19.68 -15.67 -50.27
C PHE A 12 -18.46 -15.55 -49.35
N ILE A 13 -17.28 -15.94 -49.81
CA ILE A 13 -16.02 -15.80 -49.05
C ILE A 13 -15.73 -14.32 -48.77
N LEU A 14 -15.90 -13.45 -49.76
CA LEU A 14 -15.70 -12.01 -49.57
C LEU A 14 -16.66 -11.41 -48.53
N ILE A 15 -17.94 -11.78 -48.58
CA ILE A 15 -18.93 -11.33 -47.59
C ILE A 15 -18.53 -11.79 -46.18
N TYR A 16 -18.17 -13.06 -46.02
CA TYR A 16 -17.72 -13.59 -44.73
C TYR A 16 -16.48 -12.85 -44.21
N PHE A 17 -15.49 -12.62 -45.08
CA PHE A 17 -14.26 -11.92 -44.72
C PHE A 17 -14.55 -10.47 -44.26
N VAL A 18 -15.43 -9.77 -44.97
CA VAL A 18 -15.86 -8.41 -44.61
C VAL A 18 -16.54 -8.40 -43.24
N ILE A 19 -17.50 -9.30 -42.98
CA ILE A 19 -18.18 -9.40 -41.68
C ILE A 19 -17.17 -9.70 -40.57
N ARG A 20 -16.26 -10.66 -40.78
CA ARG A 20 -15.25 -11.02 -39.78
C ARG A 20 -14.30 -9.86 -39.48
N SER A 21 -13.87 -9.13 -40.50
CA SER A 21 -12.98 -7.97 -40.35
C SER A 21 -13.67 -6.84 -39.56
N GLN A 22 -14.93 -6.54 -39.87
CA GLN A 22 -15.71 -5.54 -39.14
C GLN A 22 -15.91 -5.92 -37.67
N THR A 23 -16.23 -7.18 -37.39
CA THR A 23 -16.36 -7.69 -36.01
C THR A 23 -15.05 -7.53 -35.23
N LEU A 24 -13.91 -7.93 -35.82
CA LEU A 24 -12.61 -7.79 -35.19
C LEU A 24 -12.22 -6.33 -34.92
N GLN A 25 -12.51 -5.41 -35.86
CA GLN A 25 -12.28 -3.98 -35.66
C GLN A 25 -13.15 -3.40 -34.53
N ARG A 26 -14.41 -3.85 -34.43
CA ARG A 26 -15.32 -3.47 -33.36
C ARG A 26 -14.82 -3.96 -32.01
N GLU A 27 -14.43 -5.23 -31.91
CA GLU A 27 -13.88 -5.82 -30.68
C GLU A 27 -12.58 -5.14 -30.26
N MET A 28 -11.68 -4.85 -31.21
CA MET A 28 -10.44 -4.12 -30.91
C MET A 28 -10.72 -2.70 -30.41
N THR A 29 -11.67 -2.00 -31.02
CA THR A 29 -12.07 -0.66 -30.59
C THR A 29 -12.66 -0.67 -29.17
N GLN A 30 -13.54 -1.64 -28.89
CA GLN A 30 -14.14 -1.82 -27.57
C GLN A 30 -13.08 -2.16 -26.51
N SER A 31 -12.18 -3.09 -26.79
CA SER A 31 -11.07 -3.45 -25.90
C SER A 31 -10.16 -2.25 -25.62
N ARG A 32 -9.82 -1.47 -26.65
CA ARG A 32 -9.00 -0.26 -26.51
C ARG A 32 -9.69 0.81 -25.68
N GLN A 33 -10.99 1.02 -25.86
CA GLN A 33 -11.77 1.96 -25.06
C GLN A 33 -11.87 1.49 -23.60
N ALA A 34 -12.13 0.20 -23.37
CA ALA A 34 -12.15 -0.39 -22.03
C ALA A 34 -10.80 -0.21 -21.32
N ALA A 35 -9.68 -0.46 -22.01
CA ALA A 35 -8.34 -0.22 -21.48
C ALA A 35 -8.09 1.25 -21.14
N LYS A 36 -8.50 2.20 -22.01
CA LYS A 36 -8.38 3.64 -21.75
C LYS A 36 -9.17 4.09 -20.53
N VAL A 37 -10.42 3.65 -20.42
CA VAL A 37 -11.29 3.98 -19.28
C VAL A 37 -10.74 3.37 -18.00
N SER A 38 -10.29 2.12 -18.04
CA SER A 38 -9.65 1.45 -16.91
C SER A 38 -8.40 2.20 -16.44
N ASN A 39 -7.50 2.56 -17.35
CA ASN A 39 -6.29 3.32 -17.01
C ASN A 39 -6.61 4.70 -16.43
N LYS A 40 -7.62 5.40 -16.95
CA LYS A 40 -8.07 6.67 -16.37
C LYS A 40 -8.55 6.47 -14.93
N ARG A 41 -9.41 5.46 -14.71
CA ARG A 41 -9.92 5.13 -13.37
C ARG A 41 -8.79 4.76 -12.40
N LEU A 42 -7.81 3.98 -12.85
CA LEU A 42 -6.62 3.64 -12.05
C LEU A 42 -5.81 4.88 -11.69
N LYS A 43 -5.60 5.80 -12.63
CA LYS A 43 -4.90 7.07 -12.36
C LYS A 43 -5.64 7.93 -11.34
N ASP A 44 -6.96 8.06 -11.49
CA ASP A 44 -7.79 8.85 -10.57
C ASP A 44 -7.81 8.21 -9.16
N ALA A 45 -7.94 6.89 -9.08
CA ALA A 45 -7.85 6.14 -7.83
C ALA A 45 -6.48 6.26 -7.17
N TYR A 46 -5.39 6.17 -7.94
CA TYR A 46 -4.03 6.35 -7.44
C TYR A 46 -3.81 7.77 -6.90
N SER A 47 -4.26 8.81 -7.63
CA SER A 47 -4.20 10.19 -7.15
C SER A 47 -4.96 10.38 -5.84
N SER A 48 -6.09 9.68 -5.69
CA SER A 48 -6.89 9.73 -4.46
C SER A 48 -6.18 9.01 -3.31
N LEU A 49 -5.53 7.88 -3.60
CA LEU A 49 -4.71 7.15 -2.63
C LEU A 49 -3.54 8.00 -2.13
N VAL A 50 -2.83 8.70 -3.02
CA VAL A 50 -1.75 9.62 -2.64
C VAL A 50 -2.26 10.66 -1.64
N MET A 51 -3.40 11.29 -1.94
CA MET A 51 -4.02 12.29 -1.06
C MET A 51 -4.36 11.70 0.32
N VAL A 52 -5.03 10.55 0.37
CA VAL A 52 -5.39 9.88 1.63
C VAL A 52 -4.16 9.46 2.43
N CYS A 53 -3.13 8.95 1.78
CA CYS A 53 -1.87 8.58 2.43
C CYS A 53 -1.17 9.80 3.04
N THR A 54 -1.16 10.94 2.32
CA THR A 54 -0.59 12.19 2.83
C THR A 54 -1.40 12.74 4.02
N ASP A 55 -2.73 12.71 3.95
CA ASP A 55 -3.59 13.16 5.05
C ASP A 55 -3.40 12.28 6.29
N LEU A 56 -3.36 10.96 6.11
CA LEU A 56 -3.08 10.02 7.20
C LEU A 56 -1.69 10.24 7.80
N GLN A 57 -0.68 10.49 6.97
CA GLN A 57 0.66 10.84 7.43
C GLN A 57 0.62 12.07 8.35
N ASN A 58 -0.03 13.16 7.93
CA ASN A 58 -0.15 14.37 8.74
C ASN A 58 -0.83 14.07 10.09
N VAL A 59 -1.94 13.33 10.06
CA VAL A 59 -2.65 12.91 11.27
C VAL A 59 -1.77 12.06 12.19
N TYR A 60 -0.97 11.15 11.65
CA TYR A 60 -0.08 10.30 12.45
C TYR A 60 1.09 11.08 13.04
N VAL A 61 1.69 12.00 12.29
CA VAL A 61 2.74 12.89 12.78
C VAL A 61 2.21 13.73 13.95
N ASP A 62 1.05 14.36 13.79
CA ASP A 62 0.42 15.19 14.82
C ASP A 62 0.14 14.40 16.11
N ARG A 63 -0.31 13.14 15.96
CA ARG A 63 -0.58 12.25 17.10
C ARG A 63 0.68 11.87 17.85
N VAL A 64 1.75 11.50 17.13
CA VAL A 64 3.05 11.15 17.76
C VAL A 64 3.65 12.38 18.44
N GLU A 65 3.59 13.55 17.82
CA GLU A 65 4.05 14.80 18.42
C GLU A 65 3.24 15.17 19.67
N SER A 66 1.93 15.03 19.61
CA SER A 66 1.05 15.26 20.76
C SER A 66 1.33 14.30 21.92
N ALA A 67 1.59 13.02 21.61
CA ALA A 67 1.92 12.01 22.62
C ALA A 67 3.28 12.30 23.28
N TYR A 68 4.26 12.76 22.50
CA TYR A 68 5.56 13.21 23.03
C TYR A 68 5.43 14.45 23.92
N LYS A 69 4.67 15.47 23.50
CA LYS A 69 4.39 16.68 24.31
C LYS A 69 3.72 16.33 25.65
N LYS A 70 2.86 15.31 25.66
CA LYS A 70 2.21 14.78 26.86
C LYS A 70 3.08 13.82 27.68
N ARG A 71 4.36 13.63 27.30
CA ARG A 71 5.32 12.72 27.93
C ARG A 71 4.87 11.25 27.98
N LEU A 72 4.04 10.84 27.02
CA LEU A 72 3.59 9.44 26.89
C LEU A 72 4.61 8.57 26.15
N ILE A 73 5.57 9.17 25.45
CA ILE A 73 6.58 8.48 24.63
C ILE A 73 7.97 8.97 25.04
N SER A 74 8.94 8.06 25.13
CA SER A 74 10.35 8.41 25.37
C SER A 74 10.95 9.18 24.18
N ALA A 75 12.04 9.92 24.40
CA ALA A 75 12.70 10.65 23.32
C ALA A 75 13.27 9.71 22.23
N GLU A 76 13.77 8.54 22.63
CA GLU A 76 14.28 7.51 21.72
C GLU A 76 13.16 6.91 20.86
N ASP A 77 12.06 6.51 21.49
CA ASP A 77 10.91 5.95 20.76
C ASP A 77 10.24 7.02 19.90
N TYR A 78 10.22 8.29 20.34
CA TYR A 78 9.71 9.41 19.55
C TYR A 78 10.50 9.61 18.26
N ALA A 79 11.84 9.60 18.31
CA ALA A 79 12.66 9.80 17.12
C ALA A 79 12.33 8.77 16.02
N VAL A 80 12.22 7.50 16.42
CA VAL A 80 11.89 6.40 15.50
C VAL A 80 10.44 6.47 15.02
N GLN A 81 9.47 6.68 15.91
CA GLN A 81 8.06 6.75 15.53
C GLN A 81 7.78 7.96 14.64
N SER A 82 8.35 9.13 14.98
CA SER A 82 8.24 10.36 14.18
C SER A 82 8.81 10.15 12.79
N PHE A 83 9.98 9.51 12.67
CA PHE A 83 10.55 9.14 11.38
C PHE A 83 9.62 8.25 10.55
N ILE A 84 9.07 7.18 11.16
CA ILE A 84 8.16 6.25 10.47
C ILE A 84 6.90 7.00 9.98
N MET A 85 6.30 7.83 10.82
CA MET A 85 5.09 8.56 10.45
C MET A 85 5.36 9.61 9.38
N LYS A 86 6.49 10.32 9.43
CA LYS A 86 6.91 11.31 8.41
C LYS A 86 7.17 10.70 7.03
N HIS A 87 7.52 9.41 6.97
CA HIS A 87 7.76 8.69 5.72
C HIS A 87 6.62 7.71 5.38
N PHE A 88 5.50 7.77 6.10
CA PHE A 88 4.38 6.85 5.95
C PHE A 88 3.86 6.80 4.51
N ALA A 89 3.53 7.96 3.93
CA ALA A 89 2.97 8.03 2.58
C ALA A 89 3.97 7.51 1.55
N GLN A 90 5.24 7.89 1.67
CA GLN A 90 6.30 7.41 0.77
C GLN A 90 6.42 5.89 0.82
N ILE A 91 6.47 5.28 2.01
CA ILE A 91 6.63 3.83 2.18
C ILE A 91 5.43 3.09 1.56
N VAL A 92 4.21 3.53 1.84
CA VAL A 92 2.99 2.90 1.30
C VAL A 92 2.95 3.03 -0.22
N LEU A 93 3.22 4.21 -0.76
CA LEU A 93 3.19 4.46 -2.19
C LEU A 93 4.30 3.70 -2.94
N ASP A 94 5.50 3.57 -2.36
CA ASP A 94 6.58 2.77 -2.93
C ASP A 94 6.18 1.28 -3.05
N CYS A 95 5.41 0.75 -2.10
CA CYS A 95 4.89 -0.61 -2.21
C CYS A 95 3.87 -0.76 -3.37
N PHE A 96 3.02 0.23 -3.61
CA PHE A 96 2.03 0.20 -4.68
C PHE A 96 2.62 0.48 -6.06
N GLU A 97 3.56 1.42 -6.19
CA GLU A 97 4.16 1.80 -7.48
C GLU A 97 5.29 0.86 -7.91
N LYS A 98 6.16 0.48 -6.97
CA LYS A 98 7.40 -0.25 -7.28
C LYS A 98 7.30 -1.74 -6.94
N HIS A 99 6.14 -2.20 -6.46
CA HIS A 99 5.89 -3.56 -5.98
C HIS A 99 6.93 -4.04 -4.95
N ARG A 100 7.47 -3.12 -4.16
CA ARG A 100 8.45 -3.41 -3.10
C ARG A 100 7.75 -3.87 -1.84
N THR A 101 8.47 -4.64 -1.04
CA THR A 101 8.01 -4.93 0.32
C THR A 101 8.17 -3.71 1.23
N VAL A 102 7.45 -3.69 2.36
CA VAL A 102 7.55 -2.60 3.33
C VAL A 102 8.96 -2.46 3.88
N GLU A 103 9.65 -3.58 4.16
CA GLU A 103 11.04 -3.57 4.64
C GLU A 103 12.00 -2.94 3.62
N GLU A 104 11.82 -3.19 2.31
CA GLU A 104 12.65 -2.59 1.26
C GLU A 104 12.40 -1.09 1.11
N ALA A 105 11.13 -0.67 1.16
CA ALA A 105 10.74 0.73 1.12
C ALA A 105 11.26 1.49 2.35
N LEU A 106 11.09 0.91 3.54
CA LEU A 106 11.61 1.45 4.80
C LEU A 106 13.13 1.56 4.79
N LYS A 107 13.84 0.54 4.31
CA LYS A 107 15.30 0.56 4.15
C LYS A 107 15.76 1.69 3.24
N THR A 108 14.99 1.95 2.17
CA THR A 108 15.26 3.07 1.26
C THR A 108 15.06 4.41 1.96
N ALA A 109 13.98 4.57 2.74
CA ALA A 109 13.70 5.78 3.51
C ALA A 109 14.75 6.02 4.63
N VAL A 110 15.21 4.97 5.29
CA VAL A 110 16.25 5.06 6.33
C VAL A 110 17.58 5.50 5.73
N ARG A 111 17.94 5.00 4.54
CA ARG A 111 19.17 5.44 3.85
C ARG A 111 19.19 6.93 3.51
N THR A 112 18.01 7.53 3.32
CA THR A 112 17.89 8.97 3.05
C THR A 112 17.88 9.83 4.31
N ALA A 113 17.75 9.24 5.50
CA ALA A 113 17.63 9.97 6.78
C ALA A 113 18.67 9.49 7.80
N PRO A 114 19.70 10.29 8.15
CA PRO A 114 20.76 9.88 9.06
C PRO A 114 20.32 9.77 10.54
N GLU A 115 19.13 10.27 10.88
CA GLU A 115 18.65 10.37 12.27
C GLU A 115 18.19 9.03 12.87
N VAL A 116 17.87 8.04 12.03
CA VAL A 116 17.32 6.75 12.45
C VAL A 116 18.04 5.62 11.74
N THR A 117 18.36 4.56 12.47
CA THR A 117 18.98 3.34 11.91
C THR A 117 17.96 2.23 11.75
N GLU A 118 18.22 1.30 10.81
CA GLU A 118 17.38 0.10 10.64
C GLU A 118 17.25 -0.69 11.95
N GLN A 119 18.35 -0.77 12.71
CA GLN A 119 18.39 -1.45 13.99
C GLN A 119 17.51 -0.75 15.04
N GLY A 120 17.55 0.59 15.10
CA GLY A 120 16.69 1.39 15.98
C GLY A 120 15.21 1.16 15.68
N VAL A 121 14.82 1.08 14.41
CA VAL A 121 13.43 0.73 14.04
C VAL A 121 13.05 -0.65 14.56
N ARG A 122 13.91 -1.66 14.37
CA ARG A 122 13.65 -3.03 14.84
C ARG A 122 13.51 -3.09 16.36
N ASP A 123 14.34 -2.36 17.09
CA ASP A 123 14.33 -2.40 18.55
C ASP A 123 13.11 -1.70 19.14
N VAL A 124 12.66 -0.57 18.58
CA VAL A 124 11.40 0.06 18.97
C VAL A 124 10.20 -0.83 18.64
N MET A 125 10.19 -1.49 17.47
CA MET A 125 9.10 -2.40 17.10
C MET A 125 9.04 -3.64 17.99
N LYS A 126 10.17 -4.17 18.49
CA LYS A 126 10.20 -5.30 19.44
C LYS A 126 9.52 -4.97 20.77
N LYS A 127 9.61 -3.72 21.23
CA LYS A 127 8.98 -3.24 22.48
C LYS A 127 7.45 -3.13 22.36
N GLN A 128 6.90 -3.13 21.14
CA GLN A 128 5.48 -2.93 20.92
C GLN A 128 4.63 -4.15 21.29
N PRO A 129 3.35 -3.94 21.66
CA PRO A 129 2.39 -5.01 21.88
C PRO A 129 2.28 -6.00 20.71
N SER A 130 1.93 -7.25 21.02
CA SER A 130 1.89 -8.36 20.05
C SER A 130 1.08 -8.04 18.78
N HIS A 131 -0.08 -7.40 18.93
CA HIS A 131 -0.95 -7.07 17.80
C HIS A 131 -0.30 -6.10 16.79
N ILE A 132 0.49 -5.13 17.27
CA ILE A 132 1.25 -4.21 16.41
C ILE A 132 2.39 -4.96 15.72
N ARG A 133 3.13 -5.78 16.46
CA ARG A 133 4.22 -6.59 15.91
C ARG A 133 3.73 -7.56 14.83
N MET A 134 2.59 -8.20 15.04
CA MET A 134 1.98 -9.10 14.06
C MET A 134 1.55 -8.37 12.79
N ALA A 135 1.03 -7.15 12.90
CA ALA A 135 0.70 -6.35 11.73
C ALA A 135 1.98 -5.92 10.97
N TRP A 136 3.03 -5.54 11.68
CA TRP A 136 4.33 -5.13 11.12
C TRP A 136 5.04 -6.27 10.38
N VAL A 137 5.11 -7.46 10.99
CA VAL A 137 5.85 -8.62 10.45
C VAL A 137 5.23 -9.17 9.15
N LYS A 138 3.96 -8.86 8.86
CA LYS A 138 3.34 -9.25 7.57
C LYS A 138 4.07 -8.68 6.36
N ASN A 139 4.80 -7.58 6.51
CA ASN A 139 5.57 -6.94 5.44
C ASN A 139 4.72 -6.56 4.20
N THR A 140 3.42 -6.30 4.42
CA THR A 140 2.48 -5.82 3.41
C THR A 140 2.04 -4.39 3.70
N PRO A 141 1.60 -3.62 2.68
CA PRO A 141 1.12 -2.25 2.86
C PRO A 141 0.01 -2.17 3.90
N ASP A 142 -0.97 -3.08 3.85
CA ASP A 142 -2.08 -3.10 4.80
C ASP A 142 -1.63 -3.37 6.23
N GLY A 143 -0.67 -4.30 6.41
CA GLY A 143 -0.08 -4.61 7.71
C GLY A 143 0.67 -3.40 8.29
N PHE A 144 1.43 -2.70 7.46
CA PHE A 144 2.13 -1.47 7.85
C PHE A 144 1.15 -0.35 8.21
N MET A 145 0.14 -0.11 7.38
CA MET A 145 -0.90 0.89 7.65
C MET A 145 -1.63 0.62 8.96
N GLN A 146 -1.96 -0.64 9.22
CA GLN A 146 -2.56 -1.08 10.48
C GLN A 146 -1.62 -0.86 11.67
N ALA A 147 -0.34 -1.21 11.54
CA ALA A 147 0.66 -1.01 12.59
C ALA A 147 0.82 0.49 12.92
N CYS A 148 0.96 1.36 11.92
CA CYS A 148 1.05 2.81 12.11
C CYS A 148 -0.22 3.39 12.76
N ALA A 149 -1.40 2.93 12.34
CA ALA A 149 -2.66 3.33 12.95
C ALA A 149 -2.74 2.96 14.44
N GLN A 150 -2.21 1.80 14.82
CA GLN A 150 -2.23 1.32 16.21
C GLN A 150 -1.17 2.02 17.07
N LEU A 151 0.04 2.22 16.52
CA LEU A 151 1.13 2.96 17.17
C LEU A 151 0.69 4.36 17.59
N THR A 152 -0.09 5.03 16.75
CA THR A 152 -0.57 6.40 17.01
C THR A 152 -1.85 6.49 17.84
N LYS A 153 -2.54 5.36 18.08
CA LYS A 153 -3.79 5.31 18.88
C LYS A 153 -3.57 4.92 20.33
N GLN A 154 -2.46 4.25 20.66
CA GLN A 154 -2.20 3.87 22.03
C GLN A 154 -1.78 5.08 22.87
N PRO A 155 -2.43 5.38 24.01
CA PRO A 155 -1.66 5.85 25.13
C PRO A 155 -0.71 4.69 25.47
N LEU A 156 0.61 4.91 25.41
CA LEU A 156 1.57 3.92 25.92
C LEU A 156 1.11 3.55 27.32
N GLN A 157 0.53 2.35 27.49
CA GLN A 157 0.32 1.82 28.81
C GLN A 157 1.73 1.62 29.35
N ALA A 158 2.11 2.46 30.32
CA ALA A 158 3.20 2.16 31.20
C ALA A 158 3.05 0.69 31.63
N GLN A 159 4.13 -0.06 31.45
CA GLN A 159 4.25 -1.45 31.88
C GLN A 159 3.54 -1.64 33.22
N THR A 160 2.43 -2.36 33.22
CA THR A 160 1.99 -3.06 34.41
C THR A 160 2.19 -4.54 34.07
N GLU A 161 3.28 -5.07 34.59
CA GLU A 161 3.55 -6.50 34.62
C GLU A 161 2.32 -7.23 35.19
N PRO A 162 1.93 -8.41 34.67
CA PRO A 162 1.18 -9.34 35.48
C PRO A 162 2.18 -9.94 36.48
N GLU A 163 2.25 -9.32 37.66
CA GLU A 163 2.91 -9.89 38.83
C GLU A 163 2.32 -11.28 39.08
N LYS A 164 3.16 -12.31 38.93
CA LYS A 164 2.90 -13.64 39.43
C LYS A 164 3.00 -13.61 40.96
N THR A 165 1.87 -13.78 41.63
CA THR A 165 1.76 -14.40 42.96
C THR A 165 0.61 -15.42 42.84
N ALA A 166 0.85 -16.71 42.59
CA ALA A 166 1.31 -17.71 43.55
C ALA A 166 0.47 -17.75 44.84
N SER A 167 -0.36 -18.81 44.94
CA SER A 167 -0.90 -19.50 46.13
C SER A 167 -1.21 -18.72 47.41
N GLN A 168 -2.49 -18.76 47.85
CA GLN A 168 -2.96 -19.44 49.07
C GLN A 168 -4.39 -18.99 49.44
N ASN A 169 -5.36 -19.89 49.27
CA ASN A 169 -6.26 -20.43 50.32
C ASN A 169 -7.30 -21.36 49.70
#